data_AF-A0A7S0AG67-F1
#
_entry.id   AF-A0A7S0AG67-F1
#
_cell.length_a   1.000
_cell.length_b   1.000
_cell.length_c   1.000
_cell.angle_alpha   90.00
_cell.angle_beta   90.00
_cell.angle_gamma   90.00
#
_symmetry.space_group_name_H-M   'P 1'
#
loop_
_entity.id
_entity.type
_entity.pdbx_description
1 polymer ?
#
loop_
_entity_poly.entity_id
_entity_poly.type
_entity_poly.pdbx_seq_one_letter_code
_entity_poly.pdbx_strand_id
1 'polypeptide(L)'
;SFAIAMYSRKGVIASNLSTVTTGVVMGSAGGLFGTAAFVRALGIGGSDGCMVRLSTIPRNITTALAMVIAKLLGGDTSIAAVLCVLTGMFAAMIGAKTLDAWGVTDPVSRGLGLGAAGQSLGAASISNEKEAFPFAAVNMVLTAVFATVLASIPAVSDALIGLSCGSPEPVVSTAA
;
A
#
# COMPACT_ATOMS: atom_id res chain seq x y z
N SER A 1 6.60 -1.49 -20.83
CA SER A 1 7.97 -1.51 -20.28
C SER A 1 8.14 -2.40 -19.04
N PHE A 2 7.29 -2.29 -18.01
CA PHE A 2 7.36 -3.15 -16.80
C PHE A 2 7.35 -4.66 -17.09
N ALA A 3 6.47 -5.12 -17.99
CA ALA A 3 6.37 -6.53 -18.36
C ALA A 3 7.68 -7.10 -18.94
N ILE A 4 8.42 -6.30 -19.73
CA ILE A 4 9.69 -6.71 -20.33
C ILE A 4 10.78 -6.84 -19.25
N ALA A 5 10.80 -5.92 -18.28
CA ALA A 5 11.75 -5.97 -17.18
C ALA A 5 11.51 -7.19 -16.26
N MET A 6 10.25 -7.50 -15.95
CA MET A 6 9.89 -8.71 -15.19
C MET A 6 10.24 -9.99 -15.96
N TYR A 7 9.89 -10.05 -17.24
CA TYR A 7 10.13 -11.25 -18.05
C TYR A 7 11.63 -11.54 -18.20
N SER A 8 12.43 -10.49 -18.41
CA SER A 8 13.89 -10.61 -18.56
C SER A 8 14.61 -11.16 -17.31
N ARG A 9 14.03 -10.99 -16.11
CA ARG A 9 14.65 -11.42 -14.84
C ARG A 9 13.82 -12.44 -14.05
N LYS A 10 12.90 -13.17 -14.69
CA LYS A 10 12.04 -14.17 -14.03
C LYS A 10 12.81 -15.22 -13.21
N GLY A 11 14.01 -15.62 -13.67
CA GLY A 11 14.85 -16.59 -12.94
C GLY A 11 15.39 -16.05 -11.61
N VAL A 12 15.82 -14.78 -11.59
CA VAL A 12 16.35 -14.12 -10.38
C VAL A 12 15.23 -13.77 -9.40
N ILE A 13 14.03 -13.46 -9.92
CA ILE A 13 12.83 -13.28 -9.10
C ILE A 13 12.43 -14.62 -8.47
N ALA A 14 12.45 -15.71 -9.23
CA ALA A 14 12.11 -17.04 -8.72
C ALA A 14 13.09 -17.55 -7.66
N SER A 15 14.39 -17.23 -7.79
CA SER A 15 15.38 -17.59 -6.76
C SER A 15 15.21 -16.81 -5.45
N ASN A 16 14.62 -15.62 -5.50
CA ASN A 16 14.41 -14.74 -4.34
C ASN A 16 12.94 -14.71 -3.88
N LEU A 17 12.18 -15.76 -4.18
CA LEU A 17 10.74 -15.79 -3.91
C LEU A 17 10.42 -15.59 -2.43
N SER A 18 11.24 -16.16 -1.53
CA SER A 18 11.06 -16.00 -0.08
C SER A 18 11.10 -14.52 0.32
N THR A 19 12.12 -13.78 -0.12
CA THR A 19 12.28 -12.34 0.15
C THR A 19 11.14 -11.52 -0.45
N VAL A 20 10.69 -11.86 -1.66
CA VAL A 20 9.55 -11.18 -2.29
C VAL A 20 8.29 -11.40 -1.46
N THR A 21 7.97 -12.64 -1.09
CA THR A 21 6.75 -12.94 -0.33
C THR A 21 6.73 -12.29 1.05
N THR A 22 7.85 -12.29 1.77
CA THR A 22 7.93 -11.61 3.08
C THR A 22 7.78 -10.10 2.92
N GLY A 23 8.38 -9.50 1.89
CA GLY A 23 8.22 -8.09 1.55
C GLY A 23 6.78 -7.71 1.21
N VAL A 24 6.06 -8.55 0.46
CA VAL A 24 4.65 -8.35 0.11
C VAL A 24 3.77 -8.40 1.35
N VAL A 25 3.96 -9.39 2.22
CA VAL A 25 3.16 -9.55 3.44
C VAL A 25 3.39 -8.38 4.38
N MET A 26 4.66 -8.02 4.65
CA MET A 26 5.00 -6.88 5.50
C MET A 26 4.55 -5.54 4.89
N GLY A 27 4.70 -5.35 3.58
CA GLY A 27 4.28 -4.13 2.89
C GLY A 27 2.77 -3.95 2.87
N SER A 28 2.02 -5.03 2.64
CA SER A 28 0.54 -4.98 2.64
C SER A 28 0.00 -4.77 4.05
N ALA A 29 0.46 -5.56 5.01
CA ALA A 29 0.01 -5.45 6.41
C ALA A 29 0.46 -4.12 7.02
N GLY A 30 1.73 -3.75 6.87
CA GLY A 30 2.27 -2.48 7.34
C GLY A 30 1.61 -1.28 6.67
N GLY A 31 1.28 -1.36 5.38
CA GLY A 31 0.57 -0.30 4.67
C GLY A 31 -0.84 -0.07 5.21
N LEU A 32 -1.64 -1.14 5.34
CA LEU A 32 -3.03 -1.05 5.82
C LEU A 32 -3.10 -0.72 7.31
N PHE A 33 -2.49 -1.56 8.17
CA PHE A 33 -2.55 -1.40 9.61
C PHE A 33 -1.73 -0.20 10.10
N GLY A 34 -0.55 0.04 9.49
CA GLY A 34 0.27 1.20 9.83
C GLY A 34 -0.41 2.51 9.49
N THR A 35 -1.08 2.61 8.34
CA THR A 35 -1.87 3.81 8.01
C THR A 35 -3.06 3.97 8.95
N ALA A 36 -3.79 2.90 9.27
CA ALA A 36 -4.89 2.94 10.23
C ALA A 36 -4.44 3.41 11.62
N ALA A 37 -3.32 2.89 12.13
CA ALA A 37 -2.75 3.29 13.41
C ALA A 37 -2.23 4.74 13.39
N PHE A 38 -1.56 5.15 12.31
CA PHE A 38 -1.01 6.50 12.16
C PHE A 38 -2.10 7.56 12.12
N VAL A 39 -3.19 7.29 11.39
CA VAL A 39 -4.32 8.21 11.25
C VAL A 39 -5.10 8.34 12.56
N ARG A 40 -5.20 7.26 13.34
CA ARG A 40 -5.72 7.31 14.72
C ARG A 40 -4.82 8.13 15.63
N ALA A 41 -3.51 7.93 15.58
CA ALA A 41 -2.55 8.66 16.41
C ALA A 41 -2.57 10.16 16.13
N LEU A 42 -2.75 10.56 14.86
CA LEU A 42 -2.87 11.96 14.46
C LEU A 42 -4.26 12.57 14.73
N GLY A 43 -5.27 11.76 15.09
CA GLY A 43 -6.62 12.25 15.37
C GLY A 43 -7.31 12.92 14.19
N ILE A 44 -6.93 12.60 12.94
CA ILE A 44 -7.43 13.27 11.73
C ILE A 44 -8.97 13.20 11.73
N GLY A 45 -9.64 14.36 11.77
CA GLY A 45 -11.10 14.47 11.70
C GLY A 45 -11.89 14.37 13.01
N GLY A 46 -11.27 14.35 14.20
CA GLY A 46 -12.02 14.41 15.47
C GLY A 46 -12.88 13.16 15.77
N SER A 47 -14.00 13.31 16.47
CA SER A 47 -14.93 12.22 16.82
C SER A 47 -15.73 11.69 15.62
N ASP A 48 -16.06 12.54 14.65
CA ASP A 48 -16.96 12.20 13.53
C ASP A 48 -16.23 11.94 12.20
N GLY A 49 -14.91 12.13 12.15
CA GLY A 49 -14.09 12.00 10.94
C GLY A 49 -13.79 10.57 10.50
N CYS A 50 -14.51 9.56 11.00
CA CYS A 50 -14.26 8.15 10.73
C CYS A 50 -14.24 7.85 9.20
N MET A 51 -15.14 8.46 8.42
CA MET A 51 -15.12 8.33 6.94
C MET A 51 -13.81 8.81 6.30
N VAL A 52 -13.27 9.96 6.76
CA VAL A 52 -12.00 10.49 6.22
C VAL A 52 -10.85 9.55 6.57
N ARG A 53 -10.85 8.99 7.80
CA ARG A 53 -9.83 8.03 8.23
C ARG A 53 -9.85 6.76 7.38
N LEU A 54 -11.03 6.19 7.16
CA LEU A 54 -11.23 4.98 6.35
C LEU A 54 -10.78 5.17 4.90
N SER A 55 -10.98 6.37 4.34
CA SER A 55 -10.54 6.73 2.99
C SER A 55 -9.02 6.75 2.82
N THR A 56 -8.28 6.97 3.91
CA THR A 56 -6.81 7.06 3.88
C THR A 56 -6.13 5.71 3.94
N ILE A 57 -6.82 4.68 4.44
CA ILE A 57 -6.27 3.33 4.63
C ILE A 57 -5.70 2.75 3.34
N PRO A 58 -6.41 2.75 2.19
CA PRO A 58 -5.91 2.12 0.98
C PRO A 58 -5.00 3.02 0.12
N ARG A 59 -4.37 4.07 0.70
CA ARG A 59 -3.51 5.02 -0.04
C ARG A 59 -2.30 4.40 -0.75
N ASN A 60 -1.93 3.17 -0.41
CA ASN A 60 -0.69 2.50 -0.82
C ASN A 60 -0.87 1.52 -2.00
N ILE A 61 -2.04 1.53 -2.65
CA ILE A 61 -2.38 0.67 -3.79
C ILE A 61 -2.86 1.56 -4.94
N THR A 62 -2.86 1.05 -6.17
CA THR A 62 -3.34 1.78 -7.35
C THR A 62 -4.71 2.41 -7.14
N THR A 63 -4.91 3.60 -7.68
CA THR A 63 -6.10 4.44 -7.49
C THR A 63 -7.41 3.67 -7.67
N ALA A 64 -7.50 2.80 -8.68
CA ALA A 64 -8.68 1.98 -8.93
C ALA A 64 -9.00 1.02 -7.77
N LEU A 65 -7.99 0.29 -7.28
CA LEU A 65 -8.14 -0.62 -6.14
C LEU A 65 -8.39 0.16 -4.85
N ALA A 66 -7.74 1.32 -4.69
CA ALA A 66 -7.91 2.15 -3.51
C ALA A 66 -9.35 2.64 -3.35
N MET A 67 -9.99 3.05 -4.45
CA MET A 67 -11.40 3.44 -4.44
C MET A 67 -12.33 2.26 -4.09
N VAL A 68 -12.05 1.06 -4.59
CA VAL A 68 -12.85 -0.13 -4.25
C VAL A 68 -12.73 -0.46 -2.77
N ILE A 69 -11.52 -0.46 -2.21
CA ILE A 69 -11.29 -0.75 -0.78
C ILE A 69 -11.88 0.35 0.09
N ALA A 70 -11.74 1.62 -0.28
CA ALA A 70 -12.36 2.73 0.45
C ALA A 70 -13.89 2.58 0.49
N LYS A 71 -14.51 2.20 -0.63
CA LYS A 71 -15.95 1.94 -0.68
C LYS A 71 -16.36 0.75 0.20
N LEU A 72 -15.57 -0.33 0.21
CA LEU A 72 -15.80 -1.50 1.07
C LEU A 72 -15.74 -1.14 2.55
N LEU A 73 -14.85 -0.22 2.93
CA LEU A 73 -14.66 0.25 4.30
C LEU A 73 -15.65 1.36 4.70
N GLY A 74 -16.46 1.90 3.79
CA GLY A 74 -17.38 3.01 4.05
C GLY A 74 -16.72 4.41 4.02
N GLY A 75 -15.56 4.55 3.39
CA GLY A 75 -14.88 5.82 3.16
C GLY A 75 -15.28 6.53 1.85
N ASP A 76 -14.80 7.75 1.68
CA ASP A 76 -14.93 8.57 0.48
C ASP A 76 -13.89 8.18 -0.59
N THR A 77 -14.36 7.79 -1.77
CA THR A 77 -13.51 7.36 -2.88
C THR A 77 -12.69 8.48 -3.51
N SER A 78 -13.18 9.72 -3.46
CA SER A 78 -12.50 10.89 -4.01
C SER A 78 -11.25 11.21 -3.18
N ILE A 79 -11.37 11.17 -1.85
CA ILE A 79 -10.25 11.36 -0.93
C ILE A 79 -9.21 10.24 -1.12
N ALA A 80 -9.66 8.99 -1.20
CA ALA A 80 -8.78 7.85 -1.43
C ALA A 80 -7.98 7.98 -2.74
N ALA A 81 -8.62 8.43 -3.82
CA ALA A 81 -7.96 8.60 -5.10
C ALA A 81 -6.87 9.68 -5.07
N VAL A 82 -7.16 10.84 -4.48
CA VAL A 82 -6.19 11.94 -4.38
C VAL A 82 -5.01 11.54 -3.49
N LEU A 83 -5.26 10.94 -2.33
CA LEU A 83 -4.19 10.50 -1.42
C LEU A 83 -3.30 9.43 -2.03
N CYS A 84 -3.87 8.52 -2.82
CA CYS A 84 -3.12 7.53 -3.58
C CYS A 84 -2.13 8.18 -4.54
N VAL A 85 -2.59 9.13 -5.37
CA VAL A 85 -1.74 9.82 -6.35
C VAL A 85 -0.64 10.62 -5.65
N LEU A 86 -0.99 11.36 -4.59
CA LEU A 86 -0.03 12.13 -3.80
C LEU A 86 1.03 11.21 -3.18
N THR A 87 0.62 10.10 -2.57
CA THR A 87 1.55 9.12 -1.98
C THR A 87 2.53 8.58 -3.02
N GLY A 88 2.03 8.18 -4.20
CA GLY A 88 2.89 7.72 -5.28
C GLY A 88 3.86 8.79 -5.78
N MET A 89 3.42 10.05 -5.86
CA MET A 89 4.27 11.17 -6.26
C MET A 89 5.38 11.44 -5.24
N PHE A 90 5.05 11.46 -3.94
CA PHE A 90 6.05 11.62 -2.86
C PHE A 90 7.09 10.50 -2.87
N ALA A 91 6.63 9.24 -3.02
CA ALA A 91 7.52 8.10 -3.09
C ALA A 91 8.43 8.15 -4.33
N ALA A 92 7.93 8.63 -5.47
CA ALA A 92 8.75 8.80 -6.67
C ALA A 92 9.85 9.88 -6.49
N MET A 93 9.54 10.98 -5.81
CA MET A 93 10.47 12.09 -5.61
C MET A 93 11.53 11.81 -4.55
N ILE A 94 11.13 11.14 -3.46
CA ILE A 94 11.94 11.05 -2.23
C ILE A 94 12.40 9.61 -1.98
N GLY A 95 11.65 8.59 -2.42
CA GLY A 95 11.86 7.20 -2.00
C GLY A 95 13.24 6.64 -2.33
N ALA A 96 13.76 6.85 -3.55
CA ALA A 96 15.11 6.39 -3.91
C ALA A 96 16.19 7.12 -3.08
N LYS A 97 16.04 8.44 -2.89
CA LYS A 97 16.94 9.24 -2.04
C LYS A 97 16.92 8.80 -0.59
N THR A 98 15.76 8.38 -0.06
CA THR A 98 15.65 7.85 1.30
C THR A 98 16.40 6.51 1.43
N LEU A 99 16.28 5.63 0.43
CA LEU A 99 17.03 4.36 0.40
C LEU A 99 18.54 4.61 0.33
N ASP A 100 18.98 5.60 -0.45
CA ASP A 100 20.39 6.01 -0.52
C ASP A 100 20.87 6.57 0.83
N ALA A 101 20.08 7.42 1.48
CA ALA A 101 20.40 8.00 2.78
C ALA A 101 20.47 6.94 3.89
N TRP A 102 19.67 5.86 3.79
CA TRP A 102 19.71 4.73 4.71
C TRP A 102 20.76 3.68 4.34
N GLY A 103 21.53 3.89 3.27
CA GLY A 103 22.59 2.98 2.85
C GLY A 103 22.09 1.63 2.31
N VAL A 104 20.85 1.57 1.82
CA VAL A 104 20.29 0.33 1.25
C VAL A 104 20.90 0.11 -0.13
N THR A 105 21.84 -0.83 -0.22
CA THR A 105 22.57 -1.16 -1.45
C THR A 105 22.02 -2.39 -2.17
N ASP A 106 21.28 -3.26 -1.46
CA ASP A 106 20.75 -4.49 -2.03
C ASP A 106 19.61 -4.22 -3.05
N PRO A 107 19.75 -4.62 -4.32
CA PRO A 107 18.78 -4.29 -5.37
C PRO A 107 17.42 -4.95 -5.14
N VAL A 108 17.37 -6.12 -4.49
CA VAL A 108 16.12 -6.79 -4.15
C VAL A 108 15.35 -5.94 -3.14
N SER A 109 16.00 -5.58 -2.04
CA SER A 109 15.42 -4.77 -0.97
C SER A 109 14.99 -3.38 -1.44
N ARG A 110 15.81 -2.71 -2.28
CA ARG A 110 15.45 -1.42 -2.89
C ARG A 110 14.20 -1.54 -3.76
N GLY A 111 14.18 -2.55 -4.63
CA GLY A 111 13.06 -2.81 -5.52
C GLY A 111 11.77 -3.09 -4.75
N LEU A 112 11.82 -4.03 -3.81
CA LEU A 112 10.68 -4.36 -2.97
C LEU A 112 10.19 -3.14 -2.17
N GLY A 113 11.09 -2.41 -1.51
CA GLY A 113 10.73 -1.24 -0.69
C GLY A 113 10.01 -0.15 -1.48
N LEU A 114 10.54 0.24 -2.64
CA LEU A 114 9.92 1.26 -3.48
C LEU A 114 8.64 0.80 -4.17
N GLY A 115 8.59 -0.47 -4.60
CA GLY A 115 7.38 -1.07 -5.16
C GLY A 115 6.24 -1.14 -4.15
N ALA A 116 6.55 -1.41 -2.87
CA ALA A 116 5.58 -1.40 -1.79
C ALA A 116 5.11 0.01 -1.45
N ALA A 117 6.02 0.98 -1.28
CA ALA A 117 5.68 2.30 -0.73
C ALA A 117 5.13 3.31 -1.75
N GLY A 118 5.49 3.16 -3.03
CA GLY A 118 5.22 4.18 -4.05
C GLY A 118 4.42 3.70 -5.26
N GLN A 119 4.00 2.44 -5.27
CA GLN A 119 3.23 1.85 -6.37
C GLN A 119 3.97 2.03 -7.72
N SER A 120 3.25 2.25 -8.82
CA SER A 120 3.85 2.41 -10.15
C SER A 120 4.74 3.65 -10.27
N LEU A 121 4.41 4.73 -9.56
CA LEU A 121 5.19 5.98 -9.60
C LEU A 121 6.52 5.82 -8.86
N GLY A 122 6.50 5.21 -7.67
CA GLY A 122 7.71 4.86 -6.92
C GLY A 122 8.55 3.79 -7.62
N ALA A 123 7.92 2.76 -8.21
CA ALA A 123 8.65 1.79 -9.01
C ALA A 123 9.33 2.44 -10.23
N ALA A 124 8.72 3.47 -10.82
CA ALA A 124 9.31 4.20 -11.94
C ALA A 124 10.54 5.03 -11.53
N SER A 125 10.68 5.47 -10.28
CA SER A 125 11.82 6.28 -9.84
C SER A 125 13.15 5.52 -9.86
N ILE A 126 13.11 4.19 -9.71
CA ILE A 126 14.27 3.29 -9.85
C ILE A 126 14.33 2.57 -11.19
N SER A 127 13.64 3.07 -12.21
CA SER A 127 13.73 2.52 -13.58
C SER A 127 15.15 2.54 -14.16
N ASN A 128 16.01 3.44 -13.66
CA ASN A 128 17.43 3.49 -14.01
C ASN A 128 18.24 2.33 -13.40
N GLU A 129 17.75 1.72 -12.30
CA GLU A 129 18.37 0.58 -11.64
C GLU A 129 17.84 -0.74 -12.22
N LYS A 130 18.48 -1.23 -13.30
CA LYS A 130 18.03 -2.41 -14.05
C LYS A 130 17.91 -3.70 -13.22
N GLU A 131 18.59 -3.78 -12.07
CA GLU A 131 18.54 -4.93 -11.18
C GLU A 131 17.39 -4.85 -10.17
N ALA A 132 17.09 -3.67 -9.64
CA ALA A 132 16.04 -3.43 -8.66
C ALA A 132 14.65 -3.26 -9.30
N PHE A 133 14.58 -2.65 -10.47
CA PHE A 133 13.33 -2.31 -11.15
C PHE A 133 12.37 -3.50 -11.38
N PRO A 134 12.83 -4.70 -11.79
CA PRO A 134 11.96 -5.87 -11.90
C PRO A 134 11.30 -6.28 -10.57
N PHE A 135 12.03 -6.18 -9.45
CA PHE A 135 11.50 -6.50 -8.13
C PHE A 135 10.44 -5.50 -7.68
N ALA A 136 10.62 -4.21 -7.99
CA ALA A 136 9.60 -3.19 -7.72
C ALA A 136 8.29 -3.44 -8.45
N ALA A 137 8.40 -3.84 -9.72
CA ALA A 137 7.25 -4.19 -10.56
C ALA A 137 6.46 -5.39 -10.01
N VAL A 138 7.18 -6.47 -9.66
CA VAL A 138 6.57 -7.68 -9.07
C VAL A 138 5.89 -7.33 -7.76
N ASN A 139 6.61 -6.62 -6.89
CA ASN A 139 6.13 -6.33 -5.55
C ASN A 139 4.91 -5.42 -5.55
N MET A 140 4.89 -4.41 -6.43
CA MET A 140 3.72 -3.56 -6.62
C MET A 140 2.46 -4.40 -6.92
N VAL A 141 2.54 -5.31 -7.89
CA VAL A 141 1.38 -6.13 -8.29
C VAL A 141 0.99 -7.10 -7.20
N LEU A 142 1.94 -7.82 -6.61
CA LEU A 142 1.65 -8.78 -5.54
C LEU A 142 1.08 -8.09 -4.28
N THR A 143 1.64 -6.95 -3.87
CA THR A 143 1.16 -6.16 -2.73
C THR A 143 -0.26 -5.66 -3.00
N ALA A 144 -0.55 -5.19 -4.21
CA ALA A 144 -1.89 -4.74 -4.58
C ALA A 144 -2.91 -5.88 -4.49
N VAL A 145 -2.59 -7.06 -5.04
CA VAL A 145 -3.45 -8.24 -4.97
C VAL A 145 -3.65 -8.68 -3.52
N PHE A 146 -2.55 -8.84 -2.77
CA PHE A 146 -2.60 -9.33 -1.40
C PHE A 146 -3.36 -8.37 -0.47
N ALA A 147 -3.12 -7.07 -0.58
CA ALA A 147 -3.85 -6.06 0.18
C ALA A 147 -5.34 -6.00 -0.19
N THR A 148 -5.69 -6.21 -1.45
CA THR A 148 -7.10 -6.29 -1.88
C THR A 148 -7.79 -7.51 -1.31
N VAL A 149 -7.13 -8.67 -1.35
CA VAL A 149 -7.66 -9.91 -0.75
C VAL A 149 -7.81 -9.74 0.77
N LEU A 150 -6.81 -9.18 1.44
CA LEU A 150 -6.88 -8.88 2.88
C LEU A 150 -8.05 -7.96 3.21
N ALA A 151 -8.20 -6.85 2.49
CA ALA A 151 -9.30 -5.91 2.72
C ALA A 151 -10.68 -6.54 2.43
N SER A 152 -10.76 -7.46 1.47
CA SER A 152 -12.01 -8.17 1.14
C SER A 152 -12.43 -9.19 2.21
N ILE A 153 -11.56 -9.55 3.17
CA ILE A 153 -11.91 -10.43 4.29
C ILE A 153 -12.65 -9.58 5.34
N PRO A 154 -13.90 -9.93 5.73
CA PRO A 154 -14.70 -9.14 6.68
C PRO A 154 -13.99 -8.91 8.01
N ALA A 155 -13.36 -9.96 8.57
CA ALA A 155 -12.64 -9.88 9.84
C ALA A 155 -11.47 -8.87 9.81
N VAL A 156 -10.81 -8.69 8.67
CA VAL A 156 -9.71 -7.72 8.53
C VAL A 156 -10.26 -6.31 8.38
N SER A 157 -11.33 -6.15 7.59
CA SER A 157 -12.03 -4.86 7.47
C SER A 157 -12.54 -4.37 8.82
N ASP A 158 -13.18 -5.24 9.60
CA ASP A 158 -13.66 -4.92 10.95
C ASP A 158 -12.51 -4.55 11.89
N ALA A 159 -11.39 -5.26 11.81
CA ALA A 159 -10.19 -4.93 12.58
C ALA A 159 -9.60 -3.56 12.19
N LEU A 160 -9.58 -3.21 10.90
CA LEU A 160 -9.10 -1.91 10.41
C LEU A 160 -10.04 -0.77 10.83
N ILE A 161 -11.35 -0.99 10.77
CA ILE A 161 -12.36 -0.05 11.24
C ILE A 161 -12.20 0.17 12.75
N GLY A 162 -12.13 -0.91 13.53
CA GLY A 162 -11.93 -0.84 14.98
C GLY A 162 -10.62 -0.18 15.37
N LEU A 163 -9.53 -0.43 14.62
CA LEU A 163 -8.23 0.19 14.86
C LEU A 163 -8.21 1.67 14.47
N SER A 164 -8.97 2.11 13.46
CA SER A 164 -8.95 3.52 13.04
C SER A 164 -9.97 4.41 13.78
N CYS A 165 -11.14 3.88 14.12
CA CYS A 165 -12.22 4.64 14.76
C CYS A 165 -12.33 4.38 16.27
N GLY A 166 -11.75 3.30 16.80
CA GLY A 166 -11.86 2.92 18.23
C GLY A 166 -13.12 2.11 18.47
N SER A 167 -13.17 1.41 19.62
CA SER A 167 -14.18 0.40 19.97
C SER A 167 -15.59 0.71 19.43
N PRO A 168 -16.29 -0.30 18.88
CA PRO A 168 -17.55 -0.10 18.20
C PRO A 168 -18.57 0.48 19.18
N GLU A 169 -19.09 1.68 18.91
CA GLU A 169 -20.52 1.84 19.16
C GLU A 169 -21.24 0.89 18.19
N PRO A 170 -22.26 0.16 18.67
CA PRO A 170 -22.93 -0.84 17.86
C PRO A 170 -23.43 -0.15 16.59
N VAL A 171 -23.21 -0.79 15.45
CA VAL A 171 -23.93 -0.46 14.22
C VAL A 171 -25.41 -0.71 14.53
N VAL A 172 -26.09 0.30 15.05
CA VAL A 172 -27.52 0.31 15.24
C VAL A 172 -28.13 0.21 13.86
N SER A 173 -28.61 -0.99 13.55
CA SER A 173 -29.92 -1.24 12.95
C SER A 173 -30.48 -0.06 12.15
N THR A 174 -30.28 -0.05 10.84
CA THR A 174 -31.20 0.59 9.90
C THR A 174 -31.37 -0.28 8.66
N ALA A 175 -31.77 -1.53 8.92
CA ALA A 175 -32.68 -2.25 8.06
C ALA A 175 -34.06 -2.18 8.75
N ALA A 176 -34.82 -1.15 8.41
CA ALA A 176 -36.25 -1.04 8.64
C ALA A 176 -36.85 -0.35 7.42
#